data_AF-A0A9W6KP52-F1
#
_entry.id   AF-A0A9W6KP52-F1
#
_cell.length_a   1.000
_cell.length_b   1.000
_cell.length_c   1.000
_cell.angle_alpha   90.00
_cell.angle_beta   90.00
_cell.angle_gamma   90.00
#
_symmetry.space_group_name_H-M   'P 1'
#
loop_
_entity.id
_entity.type
_entity.pdbx_description
1 polymer ?
#
loop_
_entity_poly.entity_id
_entity_poly.type
_entity_poly.pdbx_seq_one_letter_code
_entity_poly.pdbx_strand_id
1 'polypeptide(L)' 'MGHCSTCGRAATRAATESTHLTSEGIVRYRRCSCGTRWVELAEFVVAQRTELRPV' A
#
# COMPACT_ATOMS: atom_id res chain seq x y z
N MET A 1 11.02 -8.02 -0.23
CA MET A 1 10.80 -7.49 -1.58
C MET A 1 10.22 -8.60 -2.45
N GLY A 2 8.99 -8.41 -2.94
CA GLY A 2 8.27 -9.42 -3.72
C GLY A 2 8.49 -9.29 -5.23
N HIS A 3 8.19 -10.36 -5.95
CA HIS A 3 8.13 -10.41 -7.41
C HIS A 3 6.67 -10.45 -7.87
N CYS A 4 6.39 -9.94 -9.07
CA CYS A 4 5.09 -10.08 -9.71
C CYS A 4 4.83 -11.56 -10.01
N SER A 5 3.71 -12.10 -9.53
CA SER A 5 3.32 -13.50 -9.76
C SER A 5 3.09 -13.85 -11.23
N THR A 6 2.81 -12.85 -12.08
CA THR A 6 2.55 -13.07 -13.51
C THR A 6 3.83 -13.10 -14.35
N CYS A 7 4.81 -12.23 -14.07
CA CYS A 7 5.99 -12.07 -14.94
C CYS A 7 7.34 -12.18 -14.21
N GLY A 8 7.35 -12.42 -12.90
CA GLY A 8 8.56 -12.56 -12.09
C GLY A 8 9.37 -11.28 -11.86
N ARG A 9 8.98 -10.14 -12.45
CA ARG A 9 9.69 -8.87 -12.27
C ARG A 9 9.52 -8.33 -10.85
N ALA A 10 10.56 -7.67 -10.34
CA ALA A 10 10.54 -7.07 -9.02
C ALA A 10 9.41 -6.04 -8.86
N ALA A 11 8.68 -6.10 -7.75
CA ALA A 11 7.58 -5.18 -7.45
C ALA A 11 8.04 -3.71 -7.33
N THR A 12 9.32 -3.47 -7.04
CA THR A 12 9.93 -2.11 -7.03
C THR A 12 9.89 -1.43 -8.40
N ARG A 13 9.75 -2.19 -9.49
CA ARG A 13 9.59 -1.65 -10.86
C ARG A 13 8.14 -1.34 -11.23
N ALA A 14 7.19 -1.58 -10.32
CA ALA A 14 5.79 -1.27 -10.56
C ALA A 14 5.51 0.23 -10.40
N ALA A 15 4.74 0.79 -11.33
CA ALA A 15 4.27 2.16 -11.20
C ALA A 15 3.13 2.25 -10.17
N THR A 16 3.00 3.38 -9.50
CA THR A 16 1.82 3.71 -8.70
C THR A 16 0.81 4.41 -9.60
N GLU A 17 -0.36 3.81 -9.81
CA GLU A 17 -1.44 4.39 -10.61
C GLU A 17 -2.25 5.40 -9.80
N SER A 18 -2.50 5.11 -8.52
CA SER A 18 -3.20 6.02 -7.61
C SER A 18 -2.83 5.75 -6.15
N THR A 19 -3.09 6.73 -5.29
CA THR A 19 -2.94 6.64 -3.84
C THR A 19 -4.19 7.16 -3.16
N HIS A 20 -4.72 6.41 -2.20
CA HIS A 20 -5.93 6.75 -1.46
C HIS A 20 -5.67 6.65 0.04
N LEU A 21 -6.18 7.63 0.79
CA LEU A 21 -6.28 7.56 2.24
C LEU A 21 -7.58 6.85 2.61
N THR A 22 -7.49 5.86 3.49
CA THR A 22 -8.62 5.11 4.03
C THR A 22 -8.62 5.21 5.56
N SER A 23 -9.68 4.73 6.21
CA SER A 23 -9.74 4.64 7.68
C SER A 23 -8.66 3.75 8.28
N GLU A 24 -8.13 2.80 7.51
CA GLU A 24 -7.11 1.84 7.95
C GLU A 24 -5.68 2.31 7.63
N GLY A 25 -5.55 3.33 6.78
CA GLY A 25 -4.28 3.90 6.37
C GLY A 25 -4.16 4.21 4.88
N ILE A 26 -2.93 4.26 4.37
CA ILE A 26 -2.65 4.66 2.99
C ILE A 26 -2.57 3.42 2.10
N VAL A 27 -3.40 3.44 1.06
CA VAL A 27 -3.47 2.37 0.05
C VAL A 27 -2.96 2.88 -1.29
N ARG A 28 -2.09 2.11 -1.94
CA ARG A 28 -1.54 2.39 -3.26
C ARG A 28 -1.97 1.33 -4.26
N TYR A 29 -2.48 1.78 -5.41
CA TYR A 29 -2.75 0.91 -6.54
C TYR A 29 -1.49 0.85 -7.40
N ARG A 30 -0.95 -0.36 -7.57
CA ARG A 30 0.30 -0.60 -8.28
C ARG A 30 0.04 -1.35 -9.57
N ARG A 31 0.79 -1.00 -10.61
CA ARG A 31 0.77 -1.71 -11.90
C ARG A 31 2.18 -2.12 -12.29
N CYS A 32 2.37 -3.42 -12.48
CA CYS A 32 3.60 -3.94 -13.06
C CYS A 32 3.67 -3.55 -14.54
N SER A 33 4.89 -3.45 -15.08
CA SER A 33 5.13 -3.24 -16.50
C SER A 33 4.50 -4.32 -17.39
N CYS A 34 4.21 -5.52 -16.88
CA CYS A 34 3.49 -6.56 -17.62
C CYS A 34 1.96 -6.35 -17.68
N GLY A 35 1.42 -5.36 -16.95
CA GLY A 35 0.00 -5.05 -16.92
C GLY A 35 -0.74 -5.54 -15.67
N THR A 36 -0.15 -6.46 -14.88
CA THR A 36 -0.76 -6.95 -13.63
C THR A 36 -0.92 -5.82 -12.62
N ARG A 37 -2.08 -5.77 -11.96
CA ARG A 37 -2.41 -4.78 -10.93
C ARG A 37 -2.56 -5.42 -9.56
N TRP A 38 -2.20 -4.69 -8.52
CA TRP A 38 -2.44 -5.07 -7.13
C TRP A 38 -2.56 -3.83 -6.25
N VAL A 39 -3.05 -4.08 -5.03
CA VAL A 39 -3.18 -3.08 -3.99
C VAL A 39 -2.08 -3.31 -2.95
N GLU A 40 -1.41 -2.24 -2.56
CA GLU A 40 -0.36 -2.23 -1.54
C GLU A 40 -0.80 -1.32 -0.38
N LEU A 41 -0.85 -1.88 0.84
CA LEU A 41 -0.97 -1.11 2.07
C LEU A 41 0.40 -0.50 2.38
N ALA A 42 0.52 0.81 2.21
CA ALA A 42 1.77 1.54 2.36
C ALA A 42 2.03 1.97 3.80
N GLU A 43 0.97 2.33 4.53
CA GLU A 43 1.04 2.76 5.92
C GLU A 43 -0.24 2.34 6.63
N PHE A 44 -0.11 1.80 7.83
CA PHE A 44 -1.24 1.54 8.70
C PHE A 44 -1.47 2.76 9.59
N VAL A 45 -2.69 3.29 9.60
CA VAL A 45 -3.10 4.18 10.68
C VAL A 45 -3.50 3.27 11.83
N VAL A 46 -2.54 2.95 12.70
CA VAL A 46 -2.91 2.49 14.03
C VAL A 46 -3.60 3.67 14.66
N ALA A 47 -4.91 3.57 14.88
CA ALA A 47 -5.59 4.49 15.77
C ALA A 47 -4.89 4.34 17.12
N GLN A 48 -3.90 5.18 17.39
CA GLN A 48 -3.40 5.34 18.73
C GLN A 48 -4.60 5.78 19.52
N ARG A 49 -5.20 4.86 20.28
CA ARG A 49 -6.00 5.20 21.44
C ARG A 49 -5.03 5.91 22.38
N THR A 50 -4.75 7.17 22.10
CA THR A 50 -4.23 8.08 23.09
C THR A 50 -5.33 8.13 24.13
N GLU A 51 -5.16 7.31 25.16
CA GLU A 51 -5.89 7.42 26.40
C GLU A 51 -5.65 8.86 26.89
N LEU A 52 -6.60 9.74 26.55
CA LEU A 52 -6.70 11.07 27.12
C LEU A 52 -6.82 10.87 28.62
N ARG A 53 -5.70 10.94 29.33
CA ARG A 53 -5.70 11.15 30.78
C ARG A 53 -6.16 12.59 31.01
N PRO A 54 -7.32 12.82 31.66
CA PRO A 54 -7.66 14.15 32.09
C PRO A 54 -6.69 14.59 33.19
N VAL A 55 -6.24 15.85 33.09
CA VAL A 55 -5.55 16.59 34.15
C VAL A 55 -6.54 16.99 35.22
#